data_AF-A0A2T7C5Z4-F1
#
_entry.id   AF-A0A2T7C5Z4-F1
#
_cell.length_a   1.000
_cell.length_b   1.000
_cell.length_c   1.000
_cell.angle_alpha   90.00
_cell.angle_beta   90.00
_cell.angle_gamma   90.00
#
_symmetry.space_group_name_H-M   'P 1'
#
loop_
_entity.id
_entity.type
_entity.pdbx_description
1 polymer ?
#
loop_
_entity_poly.entity_id
_entity_poly.type
_entity_poly.pdbx_seq_one_letter_code
_entity_poly.pdbx_strand_id
1 'polypeptide(L)'
;MEPRVFDDDDPVDRTPRAMREDQHRGAGAAEASDGGAVALATHCEYSALARDASTDDFAVLVHARAPGIAGAGGAAAPRAPLDLVTVLDVSGSMVGTKLALLKQAMGFVIDNLGPRDRLCVVSFSSGACRLMRLARMSDAGKALARRAVESLKAGGGTNIGEALRRAAKVIDERMHRNAVASVVLLSDGQDTYTVPRRGGYGGRDANYDALVPPSFAYDGDGRRSAPVHTFGFGTDHDAAAMHTIAEATGGTFSFIEDEAAIQDAFAQCIGGLLSVAVQELRVDIACVHPGVRVRAIKSGSYASHVEADGRAATIDVGELYADEERRLLLFLHVPRARPADDATRLVRAACAYRDTATGRGKSVAGEDAVVLRPWGAVTAGRSVEVERERVRAEATDGIAAARAEAERGAHAEAVEILRSRQRSVARSAAARAGDSACLALSRELREMRARVADRQRYELSGRAYVLAGLSSHAQQRATSRQMVSGGGAETLGGGWTAEERSVALATAGATTSYMTPAMLDMLDRSRRSRELLQRRQQPTQERRRTF
;
A
#
# COMPACT_ATOMS: atom_id res chain seq x y z
N MET A 1 26.56 -1.13 25.27
CA MET A 1 27.11 -1.71 24.02
C MET A 1 25.98 -2.40 23.30
N GLU A 2 25.90 -2.25 21.98
CA GLU A 2 24.92 -2.94 21.14
C GLU A 2 25.34 -4.42 21.01
N PRO A 3 24.42 -5.39 21.15
CA PRO A 3 24.78 -6.80 21.11
C PRO A 3 25.21 -7.24 19.71
N ARG A 4 26.02 -8.31 19.64
CA ARG A 4 26.50 -8.86 18.36
C ARG A 4 25.40 -9.56 17.58
N VAL A 5 24.39 -10.09 18.26
CA VAL A 5 23.20 -10.76 17.70
C VAL A 5 21.97 -10.10 18.30
N PHE A 6 20.88 -9.98 17.53
CA PHE A 6 19.63 -9.31 17.93
C PHE A 6 18.53 -10.32 18.32
N ASP A 7 18.90 -11.32 19.12
CA ASP A 7 18.05 -12.39 19.65
C ASP A 7 17.49 -12.07 21.06
N ASP A 8 17.58 -10.81 21.49
CA ASP A 8 17.16 -10.29 22.79
C ASP A 8 15.71 -9.76 22.81
N ASP A 9 14.88 -10.18 21.86
CA ASP A 9 13.49 -9.74 21.70
C ASP A 9 12.53 -10.31 22.76
N ASP A 10 11.46 -9.56 23.06
CA ASP A 10 10.43 -10.05 23.97
C ASP A 10 9.67 -11.24 23.37
N PRO A 11 9.31 -12.26 24.17
CA PRO A 11 8.56 -13.42 23.69
C PRO A 11 7.21 -13.01 23.11
N VAL A 12 6.65 -13.76 22.15
CA VAL A 12 5.27 -13.52 21.68
C VAL A 12 4.24 -14.19 22.58
N ASP A 13 3.04 -13.63 22.68
CA ASP A 13 1.94 -14.28 23.42
C ASP A 13 1.50 -15.52 22.65
N ARG A 14 1.93 -16.69 23.14
CA ARG A 14 1.43 -17.97 22.65
C ARG A 14 -0.04 -18.07 23.07
N THR A 15 -0.96 -17.96 22.11
CA THR A 15 -2.27 -18.58 22.28
C THR A 15 -2.03 -20.07 22.57
N PRO A 16 -2.68 -20.67 23.57
CA PRO A 16 -2.49 -22.08 23.87
C PRO A 16 -2.71 -22.90 22.59
N ARG A 17 -1.68 -23.63 22.16
CA ARG A 17 -1.84 -24.68 21.15
C ARG A 17 -2.92 -25.63 21.69
N ALA A 18 -4.07 -25.69 21.05
CA ALA A 18 -4.96 -26.84 21.24
C ALA A 18 -4.11 -28.10 21.04
N MET A 19 -4.09 -28.97 22.04
CA MET A 19 -3.27 -30.16 22.04
C MET A 19 -3.51 -30.96 20.76
N ARG A 20 -2.43 -31.41 20.14
CA ARG A 20 -2.47 -32.36 19.02
C ARG A 20 -3.08 -33.66 19.54
N GLU A 21 -4.31 -33.95 19.16
CA GLU A 21 -4.80 -35.33 19.12
C GLU A 21 -4.43 -35.91 17.75
N ASP A 22 -3.47 -36.83 17.77
CA ASP A 22 -3.20 -37.74 16.68
C ASP A 22 -4.31 -38.81 16.61
N GLN A 23 -4.63 -39.22 15.37
CA GLN A 23 -5.51 -40.34 14.93
C GLN A 23 -7.02 -39.97 14.86
N HIS A 24 -7.65 -39.88 13.69
CA HIS A 24 -8.05 -41.00 12.83
C HIS A 24 -8.74 -40.46 11.56
N ARG A 25 -8.70 -41.22 10.47
CA ARG A 25 -9.37 -40.94 9.20
C ARG A 25 -10.89 -40.79 9.38
N GLY A 26 -11.48 -39.77 8.76
CA GLY A 26 -12.93 -39.65 8.56
C GLY A 26 -13.25 -38.54 7.56
N ALA A 27 -13.76 -38.90 6.39
CA ALA A 27 -14.36 -37.97 5.46
C ALA A 27 -15.73 -37.50 6.00
N GLY A 28 -15.97 -36.19 6.04
CA GLY A 28 -17.32 -35.66 6.32
C GLY A 28 -17.33 -34.28 6.98
N ALA A 29 -18.10 -33.39 6.36
CA ALA A 29 -18.59 -32.10 6.85
C ALA A 29 -17.54 -30.99 7.10
N ALA A 30 -17.49 -30.07 6.13
CA ALA A 30 -17.00 -28.72 6.35
C ALA A 30 -17.86 -28.03 7.42
N GLU A 31 -17.37 -27.96 8.65
CA GLU A 31 -17.93 -27.07 9.66
C GLU A 31 -17.59 -25.63 9.28
N ALA A 32 -18.61 -24.91 8.84
CA ALA A 32 -18.59 -23.48 8.63
C ALA A 32 -18.45 -22.77 9.99
N SER A 33 -17.22 -22.45 10.38
CA SER A 33 -16.98 -21.36 11.33
C SER A 33 -16.90 -20.05 10.55
N ASP A 34 -17.99 -19.29 10.62
CA ASP A 34 -18.22 -18.00 9.97
C ASP A 34 -17.26 -16.91 10.51
N GLY A 35 -16.02 -16.97 10.05
CA GLY A 35 -15.03 -15.90 10.11
C GLY A 35 -14.69 -15.52 8.68
N GLY A 36 -15.16 -14.34 8.25
CA GLY A 36 -15.18 -13.86 6.87
C GLY A 36 -13.99 -14.31 6.02
N ALA A 37 -14.28 -14.91 4.86
CA ALA A 37 -13.27 -15.29 3.89
C ALA A 37 -12.95 -14.13 2.92
N VAL A 38 -11.85 -14.22 2.19
CA VAL A 38 -11.60 -13.33 1.04
C VAL A 38 -12.73 -13.50 0.04
N ALA A 39 -13.41 -12.42 -0.31
CA ALA A 39 -14.43 -12.43 -1.34
C ALA A 39 -13.76 -12.32 -2.71
N LEU A 40 -14.05 -13.27 -3.61
CA LEU A 40 -13.60 -13.27 -4.99
C LEU A 40 -14.80 -13.06 -5.92
N ALA A 41 -14.74 -12.02 -6.75
CA ALA A 41 -15.71 -11.74 -7.79
C ALA A 41 -15.02 -11.61 -9.16
N THR A 42 -15.74 -11.94 -10.23
CA THR A 42 -15.26 -11.79 -11.60
C THR A 42 -16.23 -10.98 -12.44
N HIS A 43 -15.73 -10.01 -13.20
CA HIS A 43 -16.53 -9.18 -14.10
C HIS A 43 -16.01 -9.30 -15.53
N CYS A 44 -16.88 -9.77 -16.42
CA CYS A 44 -16.60 -9.81 -17.86
C CYS A 44 -16.75 -8.41 -18.46
N GLU A 45 -15.91 -8.09 -19.45
CA GLU A 45 -16.00 -6.82 -20.18
C GLU A 45 -17.39 -6.58 -20.78
N TYR A 46 -17.94 -7.61 -21.41
CA TYR A 46 -19.30 -7.66 -21.93
C TYR A 46 -19.99 -8.91 -21.39
N SER A 47 -21.28 -8.81 -21.08
CA SER A 47 -22.08 -9.97 -20.64
C SER A 47 -22.35 -10.97 -21.77
N ALA A 48 -22.24 -10.53 -23.03
CA ALA A 48 -22.47 -11.35 -24.21
C ALA A 48 -21.49 -11.01 -25.33
N LEU A 49 -21.17 -12.01 -26.16
CA LEU A 49 -20.41 -11.88 -27.40
C LEU A 49 -21.16 -12.62 -28.50
N ALA A 50 -21.12 -12.11 -29.73
CA ALA A 50 -21.70 -12.83 -30.86
C ALA A 50 -21.07 -14.24 -30.98
N ARG A 51 -21.89 -15.22 -31.33
CA ARG A 51 -21.48 -16.63 -31.34
C ARG A 51 -20.29 -16.91 -32.26
N ASP A 52 -20.27 -16.25 -33.41
CA ASP A 52 -19.25 -16.31 -34.44
C ASP A 52 -18.08 -15.33 -34.22
N ALA A 53 -18.14 -14.49 -33.18
CA ALA A 53 -17.05 -13.61 -32.81
C ALA A 53 -15.94 -14.36 -32.07
N SER A 54 -14.71 -14.12 -32.51
CA SER A 54 -13.47 -14.44 -31.79
C SER A 54 -12.81 -13.13 -31.41
N THR A 55 -12.23 -13.06 -30.22
CA THR A 55 -11.50 -11.86 -29.76
C THR A 55 -10.23 -12.29 -29.05
N ASP A 56 -9.15 -11.54 -29.22
CA ASP A 56 -7.85 -11.78 -28.59
C ASP A 56 -7.57 -10.88 -27.38
N ASP A 57 -8.43 -9.88 -27.13
CA ASP A 57 -8.23 -8.84 -26.11
C ASP A 57 -9.48 -8.65 -25.23
N PHE A 58 -10.18 -9.75 -24.91
CA PHE A 58 -11.36 -9.67 -24.05
C PHE A 58 -10.95 -9.51 -22.60
N ALA A 59 -11.39 -8.43 -21.95
CA ALA A 59 -11.04 -8.15 -20.58
C ALA A 59 -11.93 -8.92 -19.58
N VAL A 60 -11.31 -9.49 -18.56
CA VAL A 60 -11.99 -10.01 -17.36
C VAL A 60 -11.31 -9.44 -16.14
N LEU A 61 -12.08 -8.77 -15.29
CA LEU A 61 -11.61 -8.25 -14.01
C LEU A 61 -11.83 -9.30 -12.93
N VAL A 62 -10.78 -9.65 -12.19
CA VAL A 62 -10.85 -10.40 -10.94
C VAL A 62 -10.73 -9.42 -9.78
N HIS A 63 -11.73 -9.41 -8.91
CA HIS A 63 -11.81 -8.56 -7.74
C HIS A 63 -11.68 -9.42 -6.48
N ALA A 64 -10.59 -9.21 -5.74
CA ALA A 64 -10.35 -9.85 -4.46
C ALA A 64 -10.50 -8.83 -3.33
N ARG A 65 -11.37 -9.10 -2.35
CA ARG A 65 -11.62 -8.22 -1.21
C ARG A 65 -11.37 -8.96 0.10
N ALA A 66 -10.52 -8.39 0.95
CA ALA A 66 -10.25 -8.94 2.26
C ALA A 66 -11.48 -8.82 3.18
N PRO A 67 -11.65 -9.76 4.13
CA PRO A 67 -12.69 -9.64 5.14
C PRO A 67 -12.48 -8.39 6.00
N GLY A 68 -13.57 -7.77 6.42
CA GLY A 68 -13.54 -6.62 7.33
C GLY A 68 -13.27 -7.01 8.78
N ILE A 69 -12.97 -6.02 9.62
CA ILE A 69 -12.70 -6.22 11.06
C ILE A 69 -13.98 -6.56 11.86
N ALA A 70 -15.16 -6.25 11.30
CA ALA A 70 -16.46 -6.54 11.88
C ALA A 70 -17.00 -7.88 11.36
N GLY A 71 -16.74 -8.97 12.09
CA GLY A 71 -17.55 -10.18 11.97
C GLY A 71 -18.97 -9.93 12.50
N ALA A 72 -19.96 -10.64 11.97
CA ALA A 72 -21.35 -10.59 12.42
C ALA A 72 -21.42 -10.77 13.95
N GLY A 73 -21.77 -9.70 14.70
CA GLY A 73 -21.95 -9.77 16.16
C GLY A 73 -21.28 -8.70 17.03
N GLY A 74 -20.77 -7.59 16.48
CA GLY A 74 -20.47 -6.38 17.28
C GLY A 74 -19.28 -6.43 18.25
N ALA A 75 -18.57 -7.56 18.34
CA ALA A 75 -17.25 -7.63 18.99
C ALA A 75 -16.16 -7.50 17.91
N ALA A 76 -15.27 -6.52 18.05
CA ALA A 76 -14.12 -6.36 17.15
C ALA A 76 -13.28 -7.64 17.19
N ALA A 77 -13.15 -8.32 16.04
CA ALA A 77 -12.30 -9.49 15.93
C ALA A 77 -10.87 -9.13 16.35
N PRO A 78 -10.18 -9.97 17.15
CA PRO A 78 -8.84 -9.66 17.62
C PRO A 78 -7.88 -9.57 16.43
N ARG A 79 -7.33 -8.38 16.20
CA ARG A 79 -6.34 -8.15 15.15
C ARG A 79 -5.05 -8.94 15.40
N ALA A 80 -4.32 -9.22 14.33
CA ALA A 80 -3.01 -9.84 14.41
C ALA A 80 -1.99 -8.93 15.12
N PRO A 81 -1.14 -9.48 16.00
CA PRO A 81 0.00 -8.75 16.57
C PRO A 81 1.01 -8.36 15.49
N LEU A 82 1.63 -7.18 15.66
CA LEU A 82 2.60 -6.59 14.73
C LEU A 82 4.01 -6.56 15.33
N ASP A 83 5.02 -6.91 14.53
CA ASP A 83 6.42 -6.55 14.74
C ASP A 83 6.76 -5.31 13.89
N LEU A 84 6.95 -4.16 14.53
CA LEU A 84 7.27 -2.91 13.86
C LEU A 84 8.71 -2.50 14.12
N VAL A 85 9.49 -2.26 13.06
CA VAL A 85 10.80 -1.62 13.16
C VAL A 85 10.72 -0.23 12.52
N THR A 86 10.95 0.81 13.31
CA THR A 86 11.00 2.18 12.80
C THR A 86 12.44 2.61 12.60
N VAL A 87 12.76 3.07 11.40
CA VAL A 87 14.07 3.57 10.98
C VAL A 87 13.96 5.08 10.77
N LEU A 88 14.54 5.83 11.70
CA LEU A 88 14.29 7.27 11.85
C LEU A 88 15.57 8.06 11.55
N ASP A 89 15.50 8.93 10.55
CA ASP A 89 16.58 9.85 10.21
C ASP A 89 16.74 10.91 11.30
N VAL A 90 17.98 11.06 11.78
CA VAL A 90 18.42 12.09 12.72
C VAL A 90 19.63 12.84 12.18
N SER A 91 19.74 12.97 10.86
CA SER A 91 20.76 13.80 10.20
C SER A 91 20.58 15.29 10.54
N GLY A 92 21.58 16.10 10.18
CA GLY A 92 21.56 17.54 10.48
C GLY A 92 20.37 18.32 9.89
N SER A 93 19.78 17.84 8.79
CA SER A 93 18.59 18.45 8.18
C SER A 93 17.33 18.32 9.04
N MET A 94 17.28 17.32 9.92
CA MET A 94 16.15 17.09 10.83
C MET A 94 16.12 18.03 12.04
N VAL A 95 17.10 18.92 12.21
CA VAL A 95 17.16 19.87 13.34
C VAL A 95 15.90 20.75 13.38
N GLY A 96 15.41 21.01 14.60
CA GLY A 96 14.30 21.94 14.84
C GLY A 96 12.94 21.27 14.73
N THR A 97 12.04 21.88 13.95
CA THR A 97 10.62 21.51 13.88
C THR A 97 10.43 20.09 13.34
N LYS A 98 11.22 19.66 12.35
CA LYS A 98 11.14 18.32 11.74
C LYS A 98 11.29 17.20 12.75
N LEU A 99 12.37 17.23 13.56
CA LEU A 99 12.58 16.24 14.61
C LEU A 99 11.50 16.31 15.70
N ALA A 100 11.02 17.50 16.04
CA ALA A 100 9.93 17.65 17.02
C ALA A 100 8.63 16.99 16.54
N LEU A 101 8.27 17.20 15.27
CA LEU A 101 7.10 16.59 14.65
C LEU A 101 7.26 15.07 14.47
N LEU A 102 8.46 14.60 14.15
CA LEU A 102 8.79 13.17 14.12
C LEU A 102 8.59 12.53 15.50
N LYS A 103 9.09 13.15 16.57
CA LYS A 103 8.89 12.67 17.95
C LYS A 103 7.40 12.63 18.33
N GLN A 104 6.64 13.66 17.96
CA GLN A 104 5.20 13.71 18.18
C GLN A 104 4.47 12.59 17.41
N ALA A 105 4.80 12.39 16.13
CA ALA A 105 4.22 11.33 15.31
C ALA A 105 4.54 9.94 15.88
N MET A 106 5.78 9.70 16.30
CA MET A 106 6.18 8.46 16.97
C MET A 106 5.47 8.26 18.30
N GLY A 107 5.22 9.33 19.06
CA GLY A 107 4.38 9.28 20.26
C GLY A 107 2.98 8.75 19.96
N PHE A 108 2.35 9.25 18.89
CA PHE A 108 1.05 8.75 18.42
C PHE A 108 1.11 7.27 18.01
N VAL A 109 2.17 6.83 17.32
CA VAL A 109 2.35 5.40 16.99
C VAL A 109 2.43 4.55 18.25
N ILE A 110 3.31 4.91 19.20
CA ILE A 110 3.51 4.17 20.46
C ILE A 110 2.18 4.04 21.24
N ASP A 111 1.34 5.07 21.22
CA ASP A 111 0.05 5.05 21.89
C ASP A 111 -0.95 4.07 21.27
N ASN A 112 -0.95 3.95 19.94
CA ASN A 112 -1.88 3.09 19.21
C ASN A 112 -1.41 1.63 19.10
N LEU A 113 -0.14 1.34 19.37
CA LEU A 113 0.33 -0.04 19.50
C LEU A 113 -0.26 -0.71 20.74
N GLY A 114 -0.69 -1.96 20.60
CA GLY A 114 -1.27 -2.78 21.67
C GLY A 114 -0.20 -3.59 22.42
N PRO A 115 -0.54 -4.18 23.58
CA PRO A 115 0.43 -4.91 24.41
C PRO A 115 1.02 -6.17 23.76
N ARG A 116 0.38 -6.69 22.70
CA ARG A 116 0.86 -7.84 21.91
C ARG A 116 1.78 -7.43 20.76
N ASP A 117 1.77 -6.14 20.37
CA ASP A 117 2.69 -5.63 19.35
C ASP A 117 4.06 -5.42 19.94
N ARG A 118 5.07 -5.46 19.07
CA ARG A 118 6.45 -5.19 19.43
C ARG A 118 7.01 -4.06 18.56
N LEU A 119 7.79 -3.19 19.17
CA LEU A 119 8.43 -2.06 18.52
C LEU A 119 9.95 -2.10 18.75
N CYS A 120 10.70 -1.83 17.70
CA CYS A 120 12.12 -1.51 17.74
C CYS A 120 12.34 -0.15 17.07
N VAL A 121 13.15 0.71 17.70
CA VAL A 121 13.51 2.02 17.15
C VAL A 121 14.98 2.00 16.76
N VAL A 122 15.24 2.19 15.46
CA VAL A 122 16.56 2.41 14.88
C VAL A 122 16.65 3.87 14.48
N SER A 123 17.65 4.58 14.98
CA SER A 123 17.99 5.93 14.51
C SER A 123 19.19 5.88 13.59
N PHE A 124 19.28 6.77 12.61
CA PHE A 124 20.47 6.84 11.76
C PHE A 124 20.83 8.27 11.37
N SER A 125 22.12 8.49 11.19
CA SER A 125 22.70 9.65 10.54
C SER A 125 23.93 9.21 9.73
N SER A 126 25.15 9.53 10.15
CA SER A 126 26.39 9.01 9.54
C SER A 126 26.58 7.50 9.72
N GLY A 127 26.03 6.97 10.82
CA GLY A 127 25.86 5.55 11.06
C GLY A 127 24.47 5.29 11.62
N ALA A 128 24.12 4.02 11.82
CA ALA A 128 22.84 3.66 12.44
C ALA A 128 23.03 3.27 13.92
N CYS A 129 21.95 3.18 14.69
CA CYS A 129 21.96 2.75 16.09
C CYS A 129 20.60 2.15 16.46
N ARG A 130 20.58 0.95 17.03
CA ARG A 130 19.38 0.37 17.64
C ARG A 130 19.18 0.95 19.04
N LEU A 131 18.22 1.87 19.20
CA LEU A 131 17.97 2.57 20.47
C LEU A 131 17.26 1.70 21.50
N MET A 132 16.51 0.70 21.04
CA MET A 132 15.87 -0.28 21.91
C MET A 132 15.76 -1.62 21.18
N ARG A 133 15.81 -2.72 21.94
CA ARG A 133 15.48 -4.05 21.44
C ARG A 133 14.01 -4.13 21.02
N LEU A 134 13.67 -5.15 20.24
CA LEU A 134 12.28 -5.41 19.84
C LEU A 134 11.46 -5.82 21.07
N ALA A 135 10.75 -4.85 21.66
CA ALA A 135 10.07 -5.00 22.94
C ALA A 135 8.56 -4.89 22.76
N ARG A 136 7.79 -5.59 23.61
CA ARG A 136 6.33 -5.51 23.64
C ARG A 136 5.86 -4.14 24.08
N MET A 137 4.81 -3.63 23.45
CA MET A 137 4.18 -2.36 23.81
C MET A 137 3.22 -2.48 25.01
N SER A 138 3.66 -3.19 26.05
CA SER A 138 3.15 -3.06 27.42
C SER A 138 3.41 -1.65 27.96
N ASP A 139 2.83 -1.27 29.10
CA ASP A 139 3.07 0.07 29.68
C ASP A 139 4.57 0.36 29.89
N ALA A 140 5.33 -0.65 30.33
CA ALA A 140 6.78 -0.54 30.50
C ALA A 140 7.52 -0.39 29.15
N GLY A 141 7.10 -1.15 28.13
CA GLY A 141 7.68 -1.07 26.79
C GLY A 141 7.34 0.22 26.06
N LYS A 142 6.12 0.74 26.23
CA LYS A 142 5.72 2.08 25.75
C LYS A 142 6.55 3.16 26.43
N ALA A 143 6.76 3.08 27.74
CA ALA A 143 7.62 4.01 28.45
C ALA A 143 9.09 3.95 27.98
N LEU A 144 9.60 2.74 27.68
CA LEU A 144 10.93 2.56 27.07
C LEU A 144 11.01 3.20 25.67
N ALA A 145 10.03 2.94 24.81
CA ALA A 145 9.96 3.50 23.46
C ALA A 145 9.88 5.02 23.47
N ARG A 146 9.07 5.60 24.36
CA ARG A 146 9.01 7.06 24.55
C ARG A 146 10.35 7.64 24.95
N ARG A 147 11.05 7.02 25.91
CA ARG A 147 12.40 7.47 26.30
C ARG A 147 13.39 7.39 25.15
N ALA A 148 13.33 6.33 24.34
CA ALA A 148 14.18 6.18 23.16
C ALA A 148 13.92 7.30 22.14
N VAL A 149 12.64 7.56 21.81
CA VAL A 149 12.25 8.64 20.88
C VAL A 149 12.62 10.02 21.41
N GLU A 150 12.40 10.30 22.70
CA GLU A 150 12.78 11.59 23.30
C GLU A 150 14.30 11.81 23.32
N SER A 151 15.09 10.73 23.38
CA SER A 151 16.55 10.79 23.34
C SER A 151 17.14 11.14 21.96
N LEU A 152 16.34 11.09 20.90
CA LEU A 152 16.79 11.42 19.54
C LEU A 152 17.34 12.85 19.48
N LYS A 153 18.49 12.99 18.82
CA LYS A 153 19.18 14.26 18.58
C LYS A 153 19.67 14.29 17.15
N ALA A 154 19.35 15.37 16.45
CA ALA A 154 19.76 15.55 15.07
C ALA A 154 21.25 15.94 14.96
N GLY A 155 21.96 15.36 13.99
CA GLY A 155 23.35 15.64 13.68
C GLY A 155 24.00 14.56 12.81
N GLY A 156 25.02 14.93 12.04
CA GLY A 156 25.72 14.03 11.12
C GLY A 156 25.12 14.02 9.70
N GLY A 157 25.57 13.05 8.89
CA GLY A 157 25.10 12.82 7.51
C GLY A 157 23.92 11.85 7.45
N THR A 158 23.73 11.17 6.32
CA THR A 158 22.57 10.29 6.07
C THR A 158 23.01 8.97 5.42
N ASN A 159 22.95 7.86 6.16
CA ASN A 159 23.37 6.52 5.74
C ASN A 159 22.18 5.53 5.81
N ILE A 160 21.36 5.54 4.76
CA ILE A 160 20.14 4.74 4.63
C ILE A 160 20.51 3.26 4.53
N GLY A 161 21.57 2.93 3.77
CA GLY A 161 22.00 1.55 3.57
C GLY A 161 22.41 0.85 4.87
N GLU A 162 23.10 1.53 5.79
CA GLU A 162 23.39 0.96 7.11
C GLU A 162 22.15 0.82 7.98
N ALA A 163 21.26 1.80 7.94
CA ALA A 163 20.01 1.79 8.69
C ALA A 163 19.11 0.60 8.30
N LEU A 164 18.97 0.35 6.99
CA LEU A 164 18.22 -0.80 6.47
C LEU A 164 18.89 -2.13 6.81
N ARG A 165 20.22 -2.23 6.73
CA ARG A 165 20.94 -3.46 7.17
C ARG A 165 20.71 -3.76 8.65
N ARG A 166 20.64 -2.75 9.51
CA ARG A 166 20.31 -2.96 10.93
C ARG A 166 18.85 -3.35 11.13
N ALA A 167 17.93 -2.74 10.39
CA ALA A 167 16.52 -3.14 10.43
C ALA A 167 16.32 -4.59 9.97
N ALA A 168 16.98 -4.98 8.87
CA ALA A 168 17.00 -6.36 8.39
C ALA A 168 17.51 -7.30 9.47
N LYS A 169 18.64 -6.97 10.09
CA LYS A 169 19.20 -7.75 11.20
C LYS A 169 18.22 -7.94 12.37
N VAL A 170 17.47 -6.90 12.74
CA VAL A 170 16.44 -7.01 13.81
C VAL A 170 15.32 -7.96 13.40
N ILE A 171 14.89 -7.91 12.15
CA ILE A 171 13.86 -8.82 11.64
C ILE A 171 14.42 -10.25 11.52
N ASP A 172 15.60 -10.44 10.95
CA ASP A 172 16.13 -11.75 10.61
C ASP A 172 16.57 -12.55 11.85
N GLU A 173 17.22 -11.88 12.82
CA GLU A 173 17.80 -12.52 14.02
C GLU A 173 16.83 -12.64 15.21
N ARG A 174 15.59 -12.15 15.10
CA ARG A 174 14.60 -12.25 16.19
C ARG A 174 14.23 -13.70 16.51
N MET A 175 14.20 -14.04 17.79
CA MET A 175 13.87 -15.36 18.30
C MET A 175 12.38 -15.66 18.19
N HIS A 176 11.54 -14.66 18.41
CA HIS A 176 10.10 -14.79 18.36
C HIS A 176 9.55 -13.97 17.21
N ARG A 177 8.48 -14.46 16.56
CA ARG A 177 7.90 -13.82 15.37
C ARG A 177 6.39 -13.63 15.58
N ASN A 178 5.93 -12.39 15.50
CA ASN A 178 4.51 -12.13 15.35
C ASN A 178 4.05 -12.52 13.94
N ALA A 179 2.73 -12.60 13.74
CA ALA A 179 2.15 -12.93 12.44
C ALA A 179 2.54 -11.88 11.40
N VAL A 180 2.47 -10.61 11.74
CA VAL A 180 2.75 -9.47 10.85
C VAL A 180 4.09 -8.84 11.23
N ALA A 181 4.91 -8.49 10.25
CA ALA A 181 6.15 -7.74 10.45
C ALA A 181 6.28 -6.64 9.39
N SER A 182 6.71 -5.44 9.78
CA SER A 182 6.84 -4.30 8.86
C SER A 182 7.95 -3.36 9.32
N VAL A 183 8.56 -2.68 8.34
CA VAL A 183 9.57 -1.64 8.57
C VAL A 183 9.03 -0.30 8.07
N VAL A 184 9.18 0.74 8.88
CA VAL A 184 8.85 2.12 8.50
C VAL A 184 10.14 2.93 8.46
N LEU A 185 10.52 3.42 7.28
CA LEU A 185 11.67 4.29 7.07
C LEU A 185 11.20 5.73 6.86
N LEU A 186 11.70 6.66 7.66
CA LEU A 186 11.45 8.10 7.52
C LEU A 186 12.78 8.82 7.31
N SER A 187 12.88 9.59 6.23
CA SER A 187 14.06 10.41 5.92
C SER A 187 13.68 11.70 5.19
N ASP A 188 14.41 12.77 5.50
CA ASP A 188 14.31 14.07 4.80
C ASP A 188 15.53 14.36 3.92
N GLY A 189 16.47 13.42 3.82
CA GLY A 189 17.77 13.63 3.18
C GLY A 189 18.06 12.64 2.04
N GLN A 190 19.21 12.85 1.41
CA GLN A 190 19.77 11.95 0.39
C GLN A 190 20.84 11.07 1.03
N ASP A 191 20.96 9.83 0.59
CA ASP A 191 22.02 8.95 1.06
C ASP A 191 23.40 9.52 0.67
N THR A 192 24.24 9.82 1.66
CA THR A 192 25.56 10.46 1.45
C THR A 192 26.73 9.49 1.45
N TYR A 193 26.51 8.19 1.69
CA TYR A 193 27.58 7.23 2.00
C TYR A 193 27.61 6.00 1.08
N THR A 194 26.45 5.47 0.72
CA THR A 194 26.29 4.25 -0.08
C THR A 194 26.09 4.56 -1.56
N VAL A 195 25.42 5.67 -1.87
CA VAL A 195 25.22 6.13 -3.25
C VAL A 195 26.16 7.32 -3.51
N PRO A 196 27.15 7.22 -4.42
CA PRO A 196 28.02 8.35 -4.70
C PRO A 196 27.22 9.53 -5.27
N ARG A 197 27.52 10.75 -4.81
CA ARG A 197 26.93 12.00 -5.33
C ARG A 197 27.05 12.04 -6.86
N ARG A 198 25.99 12.48 -7.55
CA ARG A 198 26.08 13.00 -8.93
C ARG A 198 27.17 14.09 -8.97
N GLY A 199 28.38 13.72 -9.38
CA GLY A 199 29.53 14.63 -9.27
C GLY A 199 30.87 14.13 -9.82
N GLY A 200 30.90 13.04 -10.60
CA GLY A 200 32.09 12.61 -11.34
C GLY A 200 31.74 12.41 -12.80
N TYR A 201 32.58 12.94 -13.71
CA TYR A 201 32.46 12.78 -15.16
C TYR A 201 32.17 11.31 -15.55
N GLY A 202 30.92 11.04 -15.97
CA GLY A 202 30.45 9.70 -16.32
C GLY A 202 29.13 9.39 -15.62
N GLY A 203 28.02 9.76 -16.25
CA GLY A 203 26.67 9.49 -15.76
C GLY A 203 26.37 8.00 -15.66
N ARG A 204 26.68 7.41 -14.50
CA ARG A 204 26.12 6.12 -14.09
C ARG A 204 24.95 6.40 -13.17
N ASP A 205 23.79 5.79 -13.47
CA ASP A 205 22.62 5.85 -12.61
C ASP A 205 22.98 5.36 -11.21
N ALA A 206 22.51 6.08 -10.18
CA ALA A 206 22.63 5.66 -8.80
C ALA A 206 21.95 4.29 -8.63
N ASN A 207 22.72 3.26 -8.29
CA ASN A 207 22.17 1.92 -8.08
C ASN A 207 21.53 1.83 -6.69
N TYR A 208 20.29 2.29 -6.58
CA TYR A 208 19.53 2.26 -5.32
C TYR A 208 19.16 0.84 -4.87
N ASP A 209 19.20 -0.15 -5.75
CA ASP A 209 18.96 -1.56 -5.39
C ASP A 209 19.99 -2.06 -4.37
N ALA A 210 21.21 -1.49 -4.40
CA ALA A 210 22.27 -1.79 -3.43
C ALA A 210 21.94 -1.31 -2.00
N LEU A 211 20.96 -0.40 -1.83
CA LEU A 211 20.50 0.02 -0.51
C LEU A 211 19.62 -1.01 0.16
N VAL A 212 19.00 -1.92 -0.60
CA VAL A 212 18.04 -2.90 -0.10
C VAL A 212 18.77 -4.17 0.29
N PRO A 213 18.82 -4.53 1.59
CA PRO A 213 19.32 -5.83 2.01
C PRO A 213 18.60 -6.97 1.26
N PRO A 214 19.34 -7.99 0.76
CA PRO A 214 18.74 -9.11 0.05
C PRO A 214 17.61 -9.80 0.82
N SER A 215 17.72 -9.87 2.16
CA SER A 215 16.71 -10.49 3.01
C SER A 215 15.35 -9.77 2.99
N PHE A 216 15.29 -8.48 2.66
CA PHE A 216 14.00 -7.80 2.45
C PHE A 216 13.40 -8.06 1.07
N ALA A 217 14.21 -8.35 0.05
CA ALA A 217 13.72 -8.67 -1.29
C ALA A 217 13.21 -10.12 -1.37
N TYR A 218 13.98 -11.06 -0.82
CA TYR A 218 13.64 -12.48 -0.71
C TYR A 218 14.22 -13.05 0.59
N ASP A 219 13.40 -13.74 1.37
CA ASP A 219 13.90 -14.64 2.40
C ASP A 219 14.45 -15.93 1.76
N GLY A 220 15.28 -16.66 2.50
CA GLY A 220 15.93 -17.88 2.01
C GLY A 220 14.98 -19.00 1.57
N ASP A 221 13.68 -18.89 1.90
CA ASP A 221 12.61 -19.82 1.50
C ASP A 221 11.81 -19.30 0.29
N GLY A 222 12.24 -18.19 -0.32
CA GLY A 222 11.59 -17.59 -1.49
C GLY A 222 10.33 -16.78 -1.16
N ARG A 223 10.07 -16.46 0.12
CA ARG A 223 9.00 -15.58 0.56
C ARG A 223 9.53 -14.17 0.77
N ARG A 224 8.69 -13.15 0.61
CA ARG A 224 9.09 -11.77 0.96
C ARG A 224 9.17 -11.65 2.48
N SER A 225 10.22 -10.99 2.98
CA SER A 225 10.34 -10.64 4.39
C SER A 225 9.40 -9.47 4.73
N ALA A 226 9.74 -8.66 5.74
CA ALA A 226 8.95 -7.50 6.14
C ALA A 226 9.02 -6.38 5.08
N PRO A 227 7.87 -5.88 4.57
CA PRO A 227 7.87 -4.75 3.64
C PRO A 227 8.40 -3.48 4.30
N VAL A 228 9.11 -2.65 3.52
CA VAL A 228 9.65 -1.36 3.96
C VAL A 228 8.78 -0.23 3.40
N HIS A 229 7.98 0.40 4.27
CA HIS A 229 7.22 1.59 3.92
C HIS A 229 8.10 2.82 4.12
N THR A 230 8.30 3.59 3.06
CA THR A 230 9.19 4.75 3.04
C THR A 230 8.40 6.06 3.06
N PHE A 231 8.84 6.99 3.88
CA PHE A 231 8.27 8.32 4.03
C PHE A 231 9.34 9.36 3.69
N GLY A 232 9.19 9.96 2.52
CA GLY A 232 10.01 11.08 2.07
C GLY A 232 9.47 12.38 2.65
N PHE A 233 10.29 13.07 3.42
CA PHE A 233 9.90 14.27 4.13
C PHE A 233 10.49 15.54 3.49
N GLY A 234 9.64 16.53 3.22
CA GLY A 234 10.06 17.80 2.61
C GLY A 234 10.62 17.62 1.20
N THR A 235 11.25 18.64 0.64
CA THR A 235 11.76 18.63 -0.76
C THR A 235 13.18 18.09 -0.91
N ASP A 236 13.87 17.83 0.20
CA ASP A 236 15.32 17.56 0.20
C ASP A 236 15.66 16.05 0.17
N HIS A 237 14.65 15.20 0.29
CA HIS A 237 14.82 13.74 0.33
C HIS A 237 15.10 13.15 -1.07
N ASP A 238 15.80 12.01 -1.11
CA ASP A 238 15.96 11.25 -2.35
C ASP A 238 14.69 10.41 -2.65
N ALA A 239 13.74 11.01 -3.35
CA ALA A 239 12.50 10.35 -3.73
C ALA A 239 12.71 9.08 -4.57
N ALA A 240 13.76 9.04 -5.41
CA ALA A 240 14.05 7.89 -6.25
C ALA A 240 14.53 6.71 -5.39
N ALA A 241 15.49 6.96 -4.47
CA ALA A 241 15.96 5.96 -3.53
C ALA A 241 14.82 5.37 -2.68
N MET A 242 14.01 6.25 -2.08
CA MET A 242 12.92 5.87 -1.19
C MET A 242 11.83 5.07 -1.91
N HIS A 243 11.52 5.43 -3.16
CA HIS A 243 10.60 4.67 -3.99
C HIS A 243 11.16 3.29 -4.34
N THR A 244 12.43 3.21 -4.78
CA THR A 244 13.08 1.94 -5.11
C THR A 244 13.12 0.99 -3.92
N ILE A 245 13.45 1.48 -2.72
CA ILE A 245 13.43 0.68 -1.48
C ILE A 245 12.04 0.13 -1.20
N ALA A 246 11.00 0.96 -1.31
CA ALA A 246 9.62 0.52 -1.10
C ALA A 246 9.19 -0.51 -2.15
N GLU A 247 9.46 -0.26 -3.43
CA GLU A 247 9.10 -1.14 -4.54
C GLU A 247 9.79 -2.51 -4.44
N ALA A 248 11.10 -2.52 -4.19
CA ALA A 248 11.89 -3.75 -4.08
C ALA A 248 11.48 -4.66 -2.91
N THR A 249 10.93 -4.07 -1.85
CA THR A 249 10.51 -4.79 -0.64
C THR A 249 8.99 -5.05 -0.58
N GLY A 250 8.22 -4.55 -1.55
CA GLY A 250 6.76 -4.63 -1.55
C GLY A 250 6.07 -3.69 -0.54
N GLY A 251 6.79 -2.70 -0.01
CA GLY A 251 6.24 -1.62 0.82
C GLY A 251 5.77 -0.42 -0.01
N THR A 252 5.26 0.62 0.65
CA THR A 252 4.69 1.81 -0.01
C THR A 252 5.59 3.03 0.15
N PHE A 253 5.70 3.85 -0.89
CA PHE A 253 6.32 5.17 -0.80
C PHE A 253 5.27 6.27 -0.60
N SER A 254 5.42 7.06 0.47
CA SER A 254 4.60 8.23 0.78
C SER A 254 5.45 9.49 0.77
N PHE A 255 4.91 10.55 0.17
CA PHE A 255 5.55 11.86 0.10
C PHE A 255 4.80 12.85 1.00
N ILE A 256 5.52 13.44 1.96
CA ILE A 256 5.00 14.41 2.91
C ILE A 256 5.62 15.77 2.57
N GLU A 257 4.83 16.65 1.95
CA GLU A 257 5.27 17.99 1.53
C GLU A 257 5.23 18.99 2.69
N ASP A 258 4.15 18.96 3.48
CA ASP A 258 3.96 19.78 4.68
C ASP A 258 4.36 19.04 5.95
N GLU A 259 5.15 19.70 6.79
CA GLU A 259 5.59 19.20 8.07
C GLU A 259 4.43 18.79 8.98
N ALA A 260 3.31 19.52 8.94
CA ALA A 260 2.16 19.24 9.77
C ALA A 260 1.43 17.92 9.40
N ALA A 261 1.72 17.33 8.24
CA ALA A 261 1.08 16.12 7.74
C ALA A 261 1.81 14.81 8.10
N ILE A 262 2.98 14.87 8.76
CA ILE A 262 3.74 13.66 9.16
C ILE A 262 2.88 12.72 10.02
N GLN A 263 2.24 13.27 11.05
CA GLN A 263 1.45 12.47 11.97
C GLN A 263 0.28 11.78 11.24
N ASP A 264 -0.35 12.46 10.28
CA ASP A 264 -1.46 11.92 9.50
C ASP A 264 -0.99 10.81 8.54
N ALA A 265 0.18 10.97 7.93
CA ALA A 265 0.78 9.93 7.10
C ALA A 265 1.12 8.67 7.90
N PHE A 266 1.67 8.84 9.11
CA PHE A 266 1.95 7.74 10.03
C PHE A 266 0.65 7.08 10.49
N ALA A 267 -0.37 7.86 10.83
CA ALA A 267 -1.67 7.35 11.22
C ALA A 267 -2.30 6.48 10.12
N GLN A 268 -2.28 6.94 8.87
CA GLN A 268 -2.76 6.16 7.73
C GLN A 268 -2.00 4.82 7.60
N CYS A 269 -0.67 4.84 7.66
CA CYS A 269 0.14 3.63 7.54
C CYS A 269 -0.09 2.65 8.69
N ILE A 270 -0.08 3.13 9.94
CA ILE A 270 -0.33 2.31 11.13
C ILE A 270 -1.75 1.74 11.12
N GLY A 271 -2.76 2.50 10.67
CA GLY A 271 -4.12 2.00 10.49
C GLY A 271 -4.19 0.79 9.54
N GLY A 272 -3.39 0.79 8.47
CA GLY A 272 -3.21 -0.36 7.59
C GLY A 272 -2.48 -1.53 8.27
N LEU A 273 -1.31 -1.27 8.84
CA LEU A 273 -0.47 -2.31 9.48
C LEU A 273 -1.16 -3.02 10.65
N LEU A 274 -2.01 -2.31 11.40
CA LEU A 274 -2.80 -2.89 12.50
C LEU A 274 -4.09 -3.57 12.02
N SER A 275 -4.38 -3.57 10.71
CA SER A 275 -5.58 -4.20 10.14
C SER A 275 -5.26 -5.30 9.13
N VAL A 276 -4.02 -5.80 9.08
CA VAL A 276 -3.66 -6.95 8.21
C VAL A 276 -4.52 -8.17 8.55
N ALA A 277 -5.36 -8.58 7.60
CA ALA A 277 -6.31 -9.70 7.75
C ALA A 277 -5.88 -10.93 6.95
N VAL A 278 -5.10 -10.72 5.90
CA VAL A 278 -4.70 -11.75 4.93
C VAL A 278 -3.20 -11.65 4.68
N GLN A 279 -2.53 -12.81 4.70
CA GLN A 279 -1.12 -12.95 4.32
C GLN A 279 -0.95 -14.00 3.23
N GLU A 280 0.14 -13.90 2.48
CA GLU A 280 0.51 -14.89 1.44
C GLU A 280 -0.63 -15.15 0.45
N LEU A 281 -1.41 -14.12 0.09
CA LEU A 281 -2.51 -14.24 -0.85
C LEU A 281 -1.96 -14.52 -2.25
N ARG A 282 -2.28 -15.72 -2.73
CA ARG A 282 -2.07 -16.13 -4.11
C ARG A 282 -3.40 -16.26 -4.81
N VAL A 283 -3.52 -15.69 -6.00
CA VAL A 283 -4.70 -15.84 -6.88
C VAL A 283 -4.30 -16.71 -8.06
N ASP A 284 -4.98 -17.84 -8.20
CA ASP A 284 -4.80 -18.78 -9.31
C ASP A 284 -5.99 -18.67 -10.27
N ILE A 285 -5.69 -18.55 -11.55
CA ILE A 285 -6.65 -18.41 -12.65
C ILE A 285 -6.55 -19.65 -13.52
N ALA A 286 -7.68 -20.32 -13.77
CA ALA A 286 -7.74 -21.48 -14.63
C ALA A 286 -8.76 -21.26 -15.77
N CYS A 287 -8.35 -21.47 -17.02
CA CYS A 287 -9.23 -21.45 -18.18
C CYS A 287 -10.14 -22.68 -18.18
N VAL A 288 -11.45 -22.44 -18.03
CA VAL A 288 -12.47 -23.49 -17.99
C VAL A 288 -12.72 -24.04 -19.40
N HIS A 289 -12.90 -23.16 -20.39
CA HIS A 289 -13.11 -23.58 -21.78
C HIS A 289 -11.77 -23.90 -22.47
N PRO A 290 -11.67 -25.04 -23.20
CA PRO A 290 -10.40 -25.52 -23.76
C PRO A 290 -9.80 -24.63 -24.86
N GLY A 291 -10.58 -23.73 -25.46
CA GLY A 291 -10.11 -22.76 -26.45
C GLY A 291 -9.82 -21.36 -25.89
N VAL A 292 -10.12 -21.10 -24.61
CA VAL A 292 -9.79 -19.81 -23.97
C VAL A 292 -8.33 -19.80 -23.55
N ARG A 293 -7.66 -18.65 -23.70
CA ARG A 293 -6.27 -18.46 -23.30
C ARG A 293 -6.07 -17.13 -22.60
N VAL A 294 -5.34 -17.11 -21.50
CA VAL A 294 -4.81 -15.88 -20.91
C VAL A 294 -3.67 -15.37 -21.78
N ARG A 295 -3.79 -14.14 -22.29
CA ARG A 295 -2.78 -13.48 -23.12
C ARG A 295 -1.87 -12.58 -22.29
N ALA A 296 -2.48 -11.82 -21.39
CA ALA A 296 -1.76 -10.88 -20.53
C ALA A 296 -2.53 -10.64 -19.23
N ILE A 297 -1.79 -10.17 -18.23
CA ILE A 297 -2.32 -9.79 -16.92
C ILE A 297 -1.78 -8.41 -16.58
N LYS A 298 -2.67 -7.48 -16.27
CA LYS A 298 -2.30 -6.22 -15.61
C LYS A 298 -2.55 -6.37 -14.12
N SER A 299 -1.49 -6.78 -13.41
CA SER A 299 -1.46 -6.97 -11.96
C SER A 299 -0.76 -5.84 -11.20
N GLY A 300 -0.40 -4.73 -11.86
CA GLY A 300 0.34 -3.64 -11.20
C GLY A 300 1.74 -4.09 -10.77
N SER A 301 2.08 -3.90 -9.49
CA SER A 301 3.37 -4.30 -8.89
C SER A 301 3.42 -5.77 -8.44
N TYR A 302 2.32 -6.51 -8.57
CA TYR A 302 2.23 -7.90 -8.15
C TYR A 302 2.84 -8.83 -9.20
N ALA A 303 3.72 -9.71 -8.73
CA ALA A 303 4.33 -10.72 -9.58
C ALA A 303 3.23 -11.62 -10.16
N SER A 304 3.22 -11.77 -11.48
CA SER A 304 2.28 -12.64 -12.17
C SER A 304 3.00 -13.52 -13.17
N HIS A 305 2.45 -14.71 -13.36
CA HIS A 305 2.97 -15.70 -14.30
C HIS A 305 1.80 -16.29 -15.09
N VAL A 306 1.94 -16.33 -16.41
CA VAL A 306 1.02 -17.04 -17.30
C VAL A 306 1.76 -18.26 -17.81
N GLU A 307 1.15 -19.44 -17.69
CA GLU A 307 1.76 -20.68 -18.18
C GLU A 307 1.97 -20.64 -19.70
N ALA A 308 2.94 -21.42 -20.20
CA ALA A 308 3.32 -21.40 -21.61
C ALA A 308 2.16 -21.72 -22.57
N ASP A 309 1.19 -22.53 -22.11
CA ASP A 309 0.01 -22.89 -22.89
C ASP A 309 -1.12 -21.85 -22.78
N GLY A 310 -0.99 -20.84 -21.92
CA GLY A 310 -1.97 -19.81 -21.62
C GLY A 310 -3.23 -20.30 -20.92
N ARG A 311 -3.27 -21.52 -20.36
CA ARG A 311 -4.46 -22.11 -19.75
C ARG A 311 -4.57 -21.85 -18.26
N ALA A 312 -3.47 -21.52 -17.61
CA ALA A 312 -3.45 -21.11 -16.22
C ALA A 312 -2.56 -19.89 -16.02
N ALA A 313 -2.84 -19.15 -14.95
CA ALA A 313 -2.01 -18.06 -14.52
C ALA A 313 -2.08 -17.87 -13.01
N THR A 314 -1.03 -17.30 -12.43
CA THR A 314 -0.89 -17.15 -10.98
C THR A 314 -0.42 -15.75 -10.67
N ILE A 315 -0.98 -15.14 -9.62
CA ILE A 315 -0.66 -13.78 -9.19
C ILE A 315 -0.36 -13.81 -7.70
N ASP A 316 0.82 -13.35 -7.30
CA ASP A 316 1.22 -13.21 -5.90
C ASP A 316 0.92 -11.80 -5.40
N VAL A 317 -0.14 -11.70 -4.59
CA VAL A 317 -0.64 -10.44 -4.04
C VAL A 317 0.01 -10.11 -2.69
N GLY A 318 0.43 -11.12 -1.93
CA GLY A 318 1.00 -10.96 -0.60
C GLY A 318 -0.05 -10.61 0.46
N GLU A 319 0.07 -9.45 1.09
CA GLU A 319 -0.76 -9.07 2.24
C GLU A 319 -1.91 -8.13 1.87
N LEU A 320 -3.08 -8.34 2.48
CA LEU A 320 -4.21 -7.40 2.44
C LEU A 320 -4.63 -6.96 3.85
N TYR A 321 -4.88 -5.65 3.97
CA TYR A 321 -5.55 -5.06 5.11
C TYR A 321 -7.05 -5.38 5.07
N ALA A 322 -7.71 -5.30 6.22
CA ALA A 322 -9.14 -5.50 6.31
C ALA A 322 -9.88 -4.51 5.42
N ASP A 323 -10.89 -5.01 4.70
CA ASP A 323 -11.65 -4.28 3.68
C ASP A 323 -10.81 -3.78 2.48
N GLU A 324 -9.53 -4.13 2.39
CA GLU A 324 -8.69 -3.79 1.24
C GLU A 324 -9.04 -4.65 0.03
N GLU A 325 -8.92 -4.05 -1.16
CA GLU A 325 -9.33 -4.66 -2.41
C GLU A 325 -8.18 -4.71 -3.43
N ARG A 326 -8.22 -5.72 -4.29
CA ARG A 326 -7.33 -5.86 -5.45
C ARG A 326 -8.12 -6.15 -6.70
N ARG A 327 -7.85 -5.36 -7.73
CA ARG A 327 -8.45 -5.44 -9.05
C ARG A 327 -7.39 -5.90 -10.05
N LEU A 328 -7.53 -7.12 -10.53
CA LEU A 328 -6.57 -7.79 -11.40
C LEU A 328 -7.20 -7.94 -12.78
N LEU A 329 -6.64 -7.30 -13.79
CA LEU A 329 -7.24 -7.27 -15.12
C LEU A 329 -6.57 -8.31 -16.02
N LEU A 330 -7.36 -9.29 -16.47
CA LEU A 330 -6.94 -10.35 -17.39
C LEU A 330 -7.36 -9.97 -18.81
N PHE A 331 -6.49 -10.23 -19.78
CA PHE A 331 -6.81 -10.14 -21.20
C PHE A 331 -6.79 -11.54 -21.80
N LEU A 332 -7.93 -11.95 -22.36
CA LEU A 332 -8.17 -13.31 -22.81
C LEU A 332 -8.38 -13.36 -24.32
N HIS A 333 -7.83 -14.40 -24.94
CA HIS A 333 -8.36 -14.90 -26.19
C HIS A 333 -9.61 -15.74 -25.90
N VAL A 334 -10.71 -15.34 -26.52
CA VAL A 334 -12.01 -15.98 -26.41
C VAL A 334 -12.40 -16.49 -27.81
N PRO A 335 -12.48 -17.83 -28.00
CA PRO A 335 -12.72 -18.42 -29.31
C PRO A 335 -14.18 -18.24 -29.73
N ARG A 336 -14.48 -18.53 -31.00
CA ARG A 336 -15.86 -18.72 -31.47
C ARG A 336 -16.54 -19.84 -30.69
N ALA A 337 -17.81 -19.65 -30.36
CA ALA A 337 -18.60 -20.67 -29.69
C ALA A 337 -19.13 -21.69 -30.68
N ARG A 338 -19.32 -22.94 -30.25
CA ARG A 338 -19.91 -23.97 -31.10
C ARG A 338 -21.41 -23.65 -31.33
N PRO A 339 -22.01 -24.14 -32.42
CA PRO A 339 -23.43 -23.91 -32.70
C PRO A 339 -24.39 -24.36 -31.59
N ALA A 340 -23.98 -25.32 -30.75
CA ALA A 340 -24.77 -25.82 -29.62
C ALA A 340 -24.54 -25.06 -28.29
N ASP A 341 -23.53 -24.20 -28.21
CA ASP A 341 -23.10 -23.57 -26.95
C ASP A 341 -23.72 -22.17 -26.78
N ASP A 342 -24.72 -22.04 -25.92
CA ASP A 342 -25.37 -20.74 -25.64
C ASP A 342 -24.55 -19.82 -24.72
N ALA A 343 -23.47 -20.33 -24.12
CA ALA A 343 -22.56 -19.59 -23.28
C ALA A 343 -21.14 -20.16 -23.35
N THR A 344 -20.14 -19.33 -23.09
CA THR A 344 -18.74 -19.75 -22.92
C THR A 344 -18.29 -19.44 -21.50
N ARG A 345 -17.83 -20.46 -20.77
CA ARG A 345 -17.18 -20.31 -19.46
C ARG A 345 -15.71 -20.00 -19.67
N LEU A 346 -15.27 -18.81 -19.31
CA LEU A 346 -13.95 -18.30 -19.64
C LEU A 346 -12.89 -18.82 -18.66
N VAL A 347 -12.93 -18.30 -17.44
CA VAL A 347 -11.93 -18.56 -16.40
C VAL A 347 -12.61 -18.73 -15.05
N ARG A 348 -11.98 -19.51 -14.17
CA ARG A 348 -12.29 -19.58 -12.74
C ARG A 348 -11.13 -18.97 -11.98
N ALA A 349 -11.43 -18.03 -11.10
CA ALA A 349 -10.45 -17.50 -10.15
C ALA A 349 -10.57 -18.26 -8.83
N ALA A 350 -9.46 -18.67 -8.25
CA ALA A 350 -9.37 -19.19 -6.90
C ALA A 350 -8.26 -18.45 -6.15
N CYS A 351 -8.30 -18.46 -4.83
CA CYS A 351 -7.22 -17.95 -4.02
C CYS A 351 -6.87 -18.91 -2.88
N ALA A 352 -5.61 -18.82 -2.46
CA ALA A 352 -5.09 -19.44 -1.26
C ALA A 352 -4.38 -18.37 -0.43
N TYR A 353 -4.60 -18.37 0.87
CA TYR A 353 -4.00 -17.38 1.77
C TYR A 353 -3.91 -17.90 3.21
N ARG A 354 -3.13 -17.20 4.03
CA ARG A 354 -3.07 -17.38 5.48
C ARG A 354 -3.92 -16.33 6.17
N ASP A 355 -4.90 -16.78 6.94
CA ASP A 355 -5.73 -15.93 7.79
C ASP A 355 -4.92 -15.51 9.01
N THR A 356 -4.77 -14.19 9.24
CA THR A 356 -3.90 -13.68 10.31
C THR A 356 -4.50 -13.81 11.71
N ALA A 357 -5.83 -13.89 11.82
CA ALA A 357 -6.52 -14.05 13.10
C ALA A 357 -6.41 -15.49 13.60
N THR A 358 -6.50 -16.47 12.70
CA THR A 358 -6.46 -17.90 13.06
C THR A 358 -5.10 -18.57 12.83
N GLY A 359 -4.23 -17.95 12.01
CA GLY A 359 -2.96 -18.53 11.56
C GLY A 359 -3.10 -19.69 10.56
N ARG A 360 -4.33 -20.06 10.17
CA ARG A 360 -4.63 -21.20 9.30
C ARG A 360 -4.62 -20.78 7.83
N GLY A 361 -4.24 -21.72 6.97
CA GLY A 361 -4.42 -21.58 5.52
C GLY A 361 -5.91 -21.73 5.15
N LYS A 362 -6.41 -20.84 4.29
CA LYS A 362 -7.74 -20.89 3.70
C LYS A 362 -7.61 -20.90 2.18
N SER A 363 -8.54 -21.58 1.51
CA SER A 363 -8.67 -21.52 0.06
C SER A 363 -10.12 -21.23 -0.31
N VAL A 364 -10.31 -20.33 -1.27
CA VAL A 364 -11.62 -19.89 -1.75
C VAL A 364 -11.62 -20.01 -3.26
N ALA A 365 -12.63 -20.65 -3.82
CA ALA A 365 -12.87 -20.64 -5.25
C ALA A 365 -13.99 -19.64 -5.56
N GLY A 366 -13.75 -18.74 -6.51
CA GLY A 366 -14.78 -17.90 -7.09
C GLY A 366 -15.60 -18.62 -8.14
N GLU A 367 -16.61 -17.93 -8.66
CA GLU A 367 -17.45 -18.43 -9.74
C GLU A 367 -16.74 -18.39 -11.11
N ASP A 368 -17.30 -19.10 -12.08
CA ASP A 368 -16.83 -19.06 -13.46
C ASP A 368 -17.21 -17.70 -14.07
N ALA A 369 -16.25 -17.01 -14.68
CA ALA A 369 -16.54 -15.88 -15.55
C ALA A 369 -17.22 -16.40 -16.82
N VAL A 370 -18.49 -16.06 -17.04
CA VAL A 370 -19.28 -16.56 -18.17
C VAL A 370 -19.66 -15.41 -19.10
N VAL A 371 -19.67 -15.70 -20.40
CA VAL A 371 -20.18 -14.81 -21.45
C VAL A 371 -21.23 -15.55 -22.27
N LEU A 372 -22.39 -14.91 -22.47
CA LEU A 372 -23.47 -15.45 -23.30
C LEU A 372 -23.13 -15.36 -24.79
N ARG A 373 -23.66 -16.31 -25.58
CA ARG A 373 -23.38 -16.46 -27.02
C ARG A 373 -24.65 -16.41 -27.87
N PRO A 374 -25.35 -15.26 -27.92
CA PRO A 374 -26.54 -15.10 -28.73
C PRO A 374 -26.23 -15.21 -30.24
N TRP A 375 -27.28 -15.48 -31.01
CA TRP A 375 -27.26 -15.42 -32.46
C TRP A 375 -27.44 -13.97 -32.92
N GLY A 376 -26.55 -13.48 -33.78
CA GLY A 376 -26.62 -12.12 -34.34
C GLY A 376 -25.84 -11.05 -33.57
N ALA A 377 -26.14 -9.77 -33.88
CA ALA A 377 -25.44 -8.63 -33.33
C ALA A 377 -25.74 -8.45 -31.82
N VAL A 378 -24.70 -8.18 -31.04
CA VAL A 378 -24.80 -7.97 -29.59
C VAL A 378 -24.66 -6.49 -29.27
N THR A 379 -25.67 -5.92 -28.62
CA THR A 379 -25.61 -4.59 -27.99
C THR A 379 -25.53 -4.75 -26.47
N ALA A 380 -24.36 -5.18 -25.99
CA ALA A 380 -24.06 -5.23 -24.56
C ALA A 380 -23.21 -4.00 -24.19
N GLY A 381 -23.63 -3.26 -23.16
CA GLY A 381 -22.79 -2.23 -22.57
C GLY A 381 -21.57 -2.85 -21.91
N ARG A 382 -20.45 -2.11 -21.91
CA ARG A 382 -19.25 -2.54 -21.18
C ARG A 382 -19.51 -2.47 -19.68
N SER A 383 -19.02 -3.46 -18.91
CA SER A 383 -19.00 -3.38 -17.44
C SER A 383 -18.27 -2.12 -16.97
N VAL A 384 -18.90 -1.39 -16.05
CA VAL A 384 -18.34 -0.18 -15.45
C VAL A 384 -17.09 -0.50 -14.63
N GLU A 385 -17.08 -1.64 -13.94
CA GLU A 385 -15.95 -2.13 -13.14
C GLU A 385 -14.72 -2.39 -14.02
N VAL A 386 -14.93 -3.09 -15.15
CA VAL A 386 -13.86 -3.39 -16.11
C VAL A 386 -13.38 -2.10 -16.79
N GLU A 387 -14.28 -1.20 -17.17
CA GLU A 387 -13.89 0.08 -17.76
C GLU A 387 -13.07 0.94 -16.79
N ARG A 388 -13.53 1.08 -15.54
CA ARG A 388 -12.83 1.81 -14.47
C ARG A 388 -11.41 1.30 -14.30
N GLU A 389 -11.24 -0.02 -14.24
CA GLU A 389 -9.92 -0.61 -14.07
C GLU A 389 -9.01 -0.45 -15.30
N ARG A 390 -9.56 -0.60 -16.52
CA ARG A 390 -8.82 -0.32 -17.76
C ARG A 390 -8.31 1.11 -17.81
N VAL A 391 -9.18 2.08 -17.50
CA VAL A 391 -8.86 3.51 -17.49
C VAL A 391 -7.76 3.82 -16.47
N ARG A 392 -7.84 3.24 -15.27
CA ARG A 392 -6.80 3.37 -14.24
C ARG A 392 -5.46 2.78 -14.71
N ALA A 393 -5.47 1.58 -15.28
CA ALA A 393 -4.26 0.92 -15.74
C ALA A 393 -3.58 1.73 -16.87
N GLU A 394 -4.34 2.18 -17.87
CA GLU A 394 -3.82 3.03 -18.95
C GLU A 394 -3.30 4.38 -18.46
N ALA A 395 -3.96 4.98 -17.45
CA ALA A 395 -3.48 6.21 -16.82
C ALA A 395 -2.15 5.97 -16.09
N THR A 396 -2.02 4.85 -15.36
CA THR A 396 -0.80 4.48 -14.63
C THR A 396 0.37 4.28 -15.58
N ASP A 397 0.16 3.59 -16.71
CA ASP A 397 1.17 3.43 -17.78
C ASP A 397 1.60 4.80 -18.33
N GLY A 398 0.64 5.72 -18.50
CA GLY A 398 0.94 7.08 -18.93
C GLY A 398 1.66 7.94 -17.89
N ILE A 399 1.38 7.76 -16.59
CA ILE A 399 2.12 8.43 -15.51
C ILE A 399 3.58 7.96 -15.51
N ALA A 400 3.82 6.66 -15.65
CA ALA A 400 5.16 6.10 -15.74
C ALA A 400 5.93 6.63 -16.97
N ALA A 401 5.28 6.67 -18.14
CA ALA A 401 5.86 7.25 -19.35
C ALA A 401 6.18 8.75 -19.18
N ALA A 402 5.25 9.54 -18.62
CA ALA A 402 5.46 10.96 -18.37
C ALA A 402 6.61 11.22 -17.39
N ARG A 403 6.74 10.39 -16.34
CA ARG A 403 7.89 10.41 -15.44
C ARG A 403 9.19 10.17 -16.22
N ALA A 404 9.24 9.14 -17.05
CA ALA A 404 10.44 8.81 -17.82
C ALA A 404 10.86 9.92 -18.80
N GLU A 405 9.91 10.66 -19.38
CA GLU A 405 10.21 11.88 -20.15
C GLU A 405 10.72 13.02 -19.26
N ALA A 406 10.06 13.28 -18.12
CA ALA A 406 10.47 14.33 -17.18
C ALA A 406 11.89 14.09 -16.61
N GLU A 407 12.28 12.85 -16.31
CA GLU A 407 13.63 12.52 -15.87
C GLU A 407 14.70 12.77 -16.94
N ARG A 408 14.31 12.72 -18.22
CA ARG A 408 15.16 13.11 -19.37
C ARG A 408 15.16 14.61 -19.65
N GLY A 409 14.41 15.40 -18.88
CA GLY A 409 14.23 16.85 -19.08
C GLY A 409 13.19 17.22 -20.15
N ALA A 410 12.49 16.24 -20.72
CA ALA A 410 11.43 16.40 -21.72
C ALA A 410 10.09 16.74 -21.04
N HIS A 411 10.04 17.89 -20.36
CA HIS A 411 8.89 18.30 -19.54
C HIS A 411 7.64 18.62 -20.37
N ALA A 412 7.80 19.13 -21.60
CA ALA A 412 6.68 19.42 -22.48
C ALA A 412 5.97 18.12 -22.91
N GLU A 413 6.75 17.11 -23.28
CA GLU A 413 6.29 15.77 -23.64
C GLU A 413 5.59 15.11 -22.45
N ALA A 414 6.18 15.18 -21.25
CA ALA A 414 5.56 14.68 -20.02
C ALA A 414 4.18 15.31 -19.76
N VAL A 415 4.06 16.63 -19.95
CA VAL A 415 2.79 17.36 -19.81
C VAL A 415 1.75 16.88 -20.84
N GLU A 416 2.15 16.68 -22.10
CA GLU A 416 1.23 16.21 -23.13
C GLU A 416 0.75 14.77 -22.89
N ILE A 417 1.63 13.88 -22.42
CA ILE A 417 1.26 12.51 -22.05
C ILE A 417 0.18 12.55 -20.95
N LEU A 418 0.41 13.29 -19.87
CA LEU A 418 -0.56 13.40 -18.76
C LEU A 418 -1.85 14.09 -19.20
N ARG A 419 -1.77 15.12 -20.05
CA ARG A 419 -2.95 15.80 -20.61
C ARG A 419 -3.76 14.86 -21.50
N SER A 420 -3.10 14.02 -22.29
CA SER A 420 -3.75 13.01 -23.13
C SER A 420 -4.49 11.99 -22.27
N ARG A 421 -3.83 11.44 -21.23
CA ARG A 421 -4.46 10.51 -20.29
C ARG A 421 -5.62 11.14 -19.53
N GLN A 422 -5.48 12.37 -19.06
CA GLN A 422 -6.57 13.09 -18.40
C GLN A 422 -7.81 13.25 -19.31
N ARG A 423 -7.60 13.56 -20.60
CA ARG A 423 -8.68 13.61 -21.59
C ARG A 423 -9.31 12.24 -21.83
N SER A 424 -8.51 11.17 -21.87
CA SER A 424 -9.01 9.80 -22.00
C SER A 424 -9.90 9.42 -20.81
N VAL A 425 -9.43 9.65 -19.58
CA VAL A 425 -10.19 9.42 -18.35
C VAL A 425 -11.51 10.18 -18.39
N ALA A 426 -11.49 11.48 -18.70
CA ALA A 426 -12.70 12.31 -18.74
C ALA A 426 -13.73 11.88 -19.80
N ARG A 427 -13.30 11.22 -20.89
CA ARG A 427 -14.18 10.73 -21.96
C ARG A 427 -14.74 9.33 -21.71
N SER A 428 -14.16 8.56 -20.79
CA SER A 428 -14.64 7.23 -20.42
C SER A 428 -16.11 7.26 -19.99
N ALA A 429 -16.85 6.17 -20.22
CA ALA A 429 -18.25 6.11 -19.82
C ALA A 429 -18.38 6.13 -18.29
N ALA A 430 -17.49 5.44 -17.56
CA ALA A 430 -17.39 5.53 -16.10
C ALA A 430 -17.27 6.98 -15.58
N ALA A 431 -16.37 7.80 -16.13
CA ALA A 431 -16.25 9.21 -15.71
C ALA A 431 -17.49 10.04 -16.04
N ARG A 432 -18.10 9.83 -17.23
CA ARG A 432 -19.34 10.51 -17.63
C ARG A 432 -20.54 10.09 -16.76
N ALA A 433 -20.52 8.89 -16.22
CA ALA A 433 -21.50 8.39 -15.25
C ALA A 433 -21.25 8.89 -13.81
N GLY A 434 -20.22 9.71 -13.58
CA GLY A 434 -19.93 10.30 -12.27
C GLY A 434 -19.14 9.40 -11.32
N ASP A 435 -18.44 8.38 -11.84
CA ASP A 435 -17.63 7.48 -11.02
C ASP A 435 -16.55 8.24 -10.22
N SER A 436 -16.61 8.11 -8.89
CA SER A 436 -15.76 8.85 -7.96
C SER A 436 -14.27 8.54 -8.14
N ALA A 437 -13.91 7.30 -8.47
CA ALA A 437 -12.53 6.89 -8.69
C ALA A 437 -11.96 7.50 -9.98
N CYS A 438 -12.72 7.48 -11.08
CA CYS A 438 -12.31 8.15 -12.32
C CYS A 438 -12.19 9.67 -12.14
N LEU A 439 -13.10 10.29 -11.38
CA LEU A 439 -13.03 11.73 -11.07
C LEU A 439 -11.81 12.07 -10.21
N ALA A 440 -11.50 11.26 -9.20
CA ALA A 440 -10.30 11.42 -8.36
C ALA A 440 -9.02 11.28 -9.19
N LEU A 441 -8.93 10.25 -10.04
CA LEU A 441 -7.80 10.03 -10.96
C LEU A 441 -7.61 11.22 -11.92
N SER A 442 -8.70 11.80 -12.44
CA SER A 442 -8.63 12.97 -13.31
C SER A 442 -8.08 14.22 -12.60
N ARG A 443 -8.38 14.40 -11.30
CA ARG A 443 -7.80 15.47 -10.47
C ARG A 443 -6.33 15.22 -10.22
N GLU A 444 -5.96 13.98 -9.90
CA GLU A 444 -4.58 13.58 -9.67
C GLU A 444 -3.70 13.80 -10.92
N LEU A 445 -4.16 13.38 -12.10
CA LEU A 445 -3.46 13.63 -13.37
C LEU A 445 -3.29 15.13 -13.64
N ARG A 446 -4.26 15.96 -13.24
CA ARG A 446 -4.14 17.42 -13.35
C ARG A 446 -3.00 17.96 -12.48
N GLU A 447 -2.92 17.48 -11.24
CA GLU A 447 -1.90 17.88 -10.27
C GLU A 447 -0.52 17.43 -10.72
N MET A 448 -0.37 16.16 -11.12
CA MET A 448 0.88 15.66 -11.71
C MET A 448 1.31 16.49 -12.91
N ARG A 449 0.37 16.83 -13.81
CA ARG A 449 0.65 17.68 -14.98
C ARG A 449 1.19 19.05 -14.59
N ALA A 450 0.64 19.67 -13.54
CA ALA A 450 1.13 20.96 -13.06
C ALA A 450 2.54 20.87 -12.46
N ARG A 451 2.85 19.75 -11.80
CA ARG A 451 4.14 19.52 -11.13
C ARG A 451 5.26 19.05 -12.06
N VAL A 452 4.96 18.39 -13.18
CA VAL A 452 5.97 17.99 -14.19
C VAL A 452 6.26 19.07 -15.23
N ALA A 453 5.52 20.18 -15.22
CA ALA A 453 5.55 21.19 -16.28
C ALA A 453 6.87 21.97 -16.38
N ASP A 454 7.64 22.00 -15.29
CA ASP A 454 8.89 22.73 -15.19
C ASP A 454 9.90 21.89 -14.41
N ARG A 455 11.18 22.00 -14.78
CA ARG A 455 12.28 21.25 -14.17
C ARG A 455 12.40 21.49 -12.67
N GLN A 456 12.40 22.74 -12.23
CA GLN A 456 12.55 23.11 -10.83
C GLN A 456 11.39 22.55 -10.00
N ARG A 457 10.15 22.66 -10.50
CA ARG A 457 8.98 22.09 -9.82
C ARG A 457 9.04 20.57 -9.74
N TYR A 458 9.47 19.94 -10.84
CA TYR A 458 9.61 18.50 -10.90
C TYR A 458 10.66 18.00 -9.90
N GLU A 459 11.84 18.62 -9.87
CA GLU A 459 12.93 18.25 -8.97
C GLU A 459 12.58 18.49 -7.50
N LEU A 460 11.88 19.59 -7.16
CA LEU A 460 11.55 19.95 -5.79
C LEU A 460 10.45 19.07 -5.17
N SER A 461 9.35 18.83 -5.88
CA SER A 461 8.23 18.05 -5.32
C SER A 461 7.47 17.19 -6.33
N GLY A 462 7.57 17.50 -7.63
CA GLY A 462 6.86 16.75 -8.66
C GLY A 462 7.30 15.30 -8.81
N ARG A 463 8.60 15.01 -8.71
CA ARG A 463 9.15 13.65 -8.75
C ARG A 463 8.56 12.81 -7.62
N ALA A 464 8.65 13.30 -6.38
CA ALA A 464 8.14 12.61 -5.20
C ALA A 464 6.62 12.39 -5.29
N TYR A 465 5.86 13.40 -5.72
CA TYR A 465 4.42 13.29 -5.89
C TYR A 465 4.02 12.23 -6.94
N VAL A 466 4.71 12.20 -8.08
CA VAL A 466 4.47 11.22 -9.16
C VAL A 466 4.83 9.81 -8.69
N LEU A 467 5.97 9.64 -8.02
CA LEU A 467 6.41 8.35 -7.48
C LEU A 467 5.48 7.80 -6.40
N ALA A 468 4.99 8.65 -5.49
CA ALA A 468 4.01 8.26 -4.47
C ALA A 468 2.68 7.81 -5.12
N GLY A 469 2.29 8.46 -6.23
CA GLY A 469 1.13 8.06 -7.01
C GLY A 469 1.28 6.76 -7.77
N LEU A 470 2.43 6.55 -8.40
CA LEU A 470 2.78 5.28 -9.01
C LEU A 470 2.78 4.15 -7.98
N SER A 471 3.38 4.35 -6.80
CA SER A 471 3.35 3.39 -5.70
C SER A 471 1.91 3.05 -5.29
N SER A 472 1.05 4.06 -5.13
CA SER A 472 -0.36 3.87 -4.76
C SER A 472 -1.14 3.07 -5.81
N HIS A 473 -1.04 3.43 -7.09
CA HIS A 473 -1.78 2.75 -8.16
C HIS A 473 -1.21 1.37 -8.52
N ALA A 474 0.10 1.16 -8.40
CA ALA A 474 0.73 -0.12 -8.67
C ALA A 474 0.39 -1.17 -7.59
N GLN A 475 0.17 -0.74 -6.34
CA GLN A 475 -0.24 -1.61 -5.24
C GLN A 475 -1.74 -1.54 -4.93
N GLN A 476 -2.48 -0.61 -5.54
CA GLN A 476 -3.87 -0.31 -5.19
C GLN A 476 -4.06 -0.12 -3.68
N ARG A 477 -3.12 0.62 -3.08
CA ARG A 477 -2.99 0.84 -1.65
C ARG A 477 -2.80 2.33 -1.38
N ALA A 478 -3.37 2.80 -0.29
CA ALA A 478 -3.30 4.22 0.04
C ALA A 478 -1.85 4.61 0.41
N THR A 479 -1.34 5.64 -0.25
CA THR A 479 -0.10 6.34 0.14
C THR A 479 -0.42 7.77 0.49
N SER A 480 0.42 8.40 1.31
CA SER A 480 0.22 9.80 1.66
C SER A 480 0.88 10.71 0.62
N ARG A 481 0.11 11.70 0.16
CA ARG A 481 0.53 12.79 -0.73
C ARG A 481 -0.51 13.90 -0.63
N GLN A 482 -0.06 15.14 -0.54
CA GLN A 482 -0.94 16.29 -0.41
C GLN A 482 -1.28 16.85 -1.78
N MET A 483 -2.57 17.07 -2.04
CA MET A 483 -3.00 17.92 -3.15
C MET A 483 -2.91 19.39 -2.70
N VAL A 484 -2.59 20.29 -3.63
CA VAL A 484 -2.75 21.72 -3.35
C VAL A 484 -4.24 21.99 -3.17
N SER A 485 -4.66 22.19 -1.93
CA SER A 485 -6.03 22.59 -1.60
C SER A 485 -6.32 23.95 -2.23
N GLY A 486 -7.19 24.00 -3.23
CA GLY A 486 -7.96 25.22 -3.49
C GLY A 486 -8.79 25.50 -2.25
N GLY A 487 -8.53 26.61 -1.56
CA GLY A 487 -9.06 26.90 -0.23
C GLY A 487 -10.55 26.63 -0.07
N GLY A 488 -10.90 25.85 0.95
CA GLY A 488 -12.30 25.59 1.32
C GLY A 488 -12.47 24.28 2.09
N ALA A 489 -11.96 24.20 3.32
CA ALA A 489 -12.36 23.13 4.25
C ALA A 489 -13.14 23.77 5.39
N GLU A 490 -14.46 23.81 5.26
CA GLU A 490 -15.36 24.08 6.39
C GLU A 490 -15.45 22.84 7.28
N THR A 491 -15.52 23.12 8.59
CA THR A 491 -15.64 22.19 9.71
C THR A 491 -16.79 21.19 9.55
N LEU A 492 -16.53 19.89 9.75
CA LEU A 492 -17.53 18.81 9.64
C LEU A 492 -17.79 18.13 11.00
N GLY A 493 -19.04 18.15 11.45
CA GLY A 493 -19.56 17.46 12.64
C GLY A 493 -20.05 16.03 12.35
N GLY A 494 -20.16 15.20 13.40
CA GLY A 494 -20.32 13.75 13.32
C GLY A 494 -21.69 13.23 12.86
N GLY A 495 -21.67 12.03 12.23
CA GLY A 495 -22.86 11.29 11.76
C GLY A 495 -22.72 10.58 10.40
N TRP A 496 -21.57 10.68 9.74
CA TRP A 496 -21.41 10.33 8.32
C TRP A 496 -21.03 8.85 8.12
N THR A 497 -21.53 8.24 7.05
CA THR A 497 -21.12 6.91 6.55
C THR A 497 -19.69 6.93 6.00
N ALA A 498 -19.04 5.78 5.85
CA ALA A 498 -17.66 5.69 5.34
C ALA A 498 -17.48 6.29 3.93
N GLU A 499 -18.52 6.18 3.10
CA GLU A 499 -18.55 6.72 1.74
C GLU A 499 -18.67 8.26 1.76
N GLU A 500 -19.57 8.81 2.59
CA GLU A 500 -19.71 10.26 2.78
C GLU A 500 -18.44 10.88 3.40
N ARG A 501 -17.77 10.18 4.33
CA ARG A 501 -16.48 10.61 4.89
C ARG A 501 -15.38 10.62 3.84
N SER A 502 -15.32 9.62 2.97
CA SER A 502 -14.34 9.56 1.88
C SER A 502 -14.51 10.73 0.91
N VAL A 503 -15.75 11.15 0.64
CA VAL A 503 -16.09 12.33 -0.18
C VAL A 503 -15.68 13.64 0.53
N ALA A 504 -15.97 13.77 1.83
CA ALA A 504 -15.59 14.93 2.64
C ALA A 504 -14.07 15.09 2.83
N LEU A 505 -13.33 13.99 2.96
CA LEU A 505 -11.87 14.02 3.01
C LEU A 505 -11.25 14.29 1.63
N ALA A 506 -11.89 13.85 0.54
CA ALA A 506 -11.48 14.22 -0.82
C ALA A 506 -11.65 15.72 -1.12
N THR A 507 -12.53 16.43 -0.39
CA THR A 507 -12.61 17.90 -0.42
C THR A 507 -11.54 18.60 0.42
N ALA A 508 -10.91 17.91 1.38
CA ALA A 508 -9.90 18.48 2.30
C ALA A 508 -8.44 18.35 1.83
N GLY A 509 -8.20 18.10 0.53
CA GLY A 509 -6.85 18.15 -0.07
C GLY A 509 -5.97 16.91 0.12
N ALA A 510 -6.50 15.78 0.61
CA ALA A 510 -5.78 14.50 0.67
C ALA A 510 -6.33 13.49 -0.36
N THR A 511 -5.46 12.71 -1.00
CA THR A 511 -5.91 11.57 -1.83
C THR A 511 -6.44 10.47 -0.92
N THR A 512 -7.75 10.24 -0.92
CA THR A 512 -8.42 9.16 -0.16
C THR A 512 -8.46 7.82 -0.92
N SER A 513 -7.91 7.78 -2.14
CA SER A 513 -7.87 6.57 -2.97
C SER A 513 -7.26 5.41 -2.19
N TYR A 514 -7.97 4.27 -2.20
CA TYR A 514 -7.55 3.02 -1.57
C TYR A 514 -7.46 3.03 -0.03
N MET A 515 -7.98 4.06 0.66
CA MET A 515 -8.02 4.06 2.12
C MET A 515 -9.05 3.04 2.62
N THR A 516 -8.65 2.21 3.59
CA THR A 516 -9.58 1.31 4.29
C THR A 516 -10.27 2.04 5.44
N PRO A 517 -11.41 1.53 5.95
CA PRO A 517 -12.07 2.10 7.13
C PRO A 517 -11.14 2.22 8.35
N ALA A 518 -10.21 1.27 8.54
CA ALA A 518 -9.24 1.31 9.63
C ALA A 518 -8.23 2.47 9.49
N MET A 519 -7.79 2.76 8.27
CA MET A 519 -6.92 3.91 7.99
C MET A 519 -7.63 5.23 8.27
N LEU A 520 -8.90 5.33 7.85
CA LEU A 520 -9.72 6.52 8.07
C LEU A 520 -9.97 6.76 9.57
N ASP A 521 -10.32 5.72 10.33
CA ASP A 521 -10.49 5.84 11.79
C ASP A 521 -9.18 6.29 12.47
N MET A 522 -8.05 5.73 12.07
CA MET A 522 -6.74 6.12 12.62
C MET A 522 -6.38 7.58 12.29
N LEU A 523 -6.68 8.02 11.07
CA LEU A 523 -6.48 9.41 10.65
C LEU A 523 -7.36 10.39 11.45
N ASP A 524 -8.62 10.03 11.69
CA ASP A 524 -9.53 10.83 12.51
C ASP A 524 -9.04 10.93 13.97
N ARG A 525 -8.52 9.83 14.54
CA ARG A 525 -7.87 9.83 15.87
C ARG A 525 -6.65 10.74 15.90
N SER A 526 -5.81 10.71 14.86
CA SER A 526 -4.65 11.59 14.73
C SER A 526 -5.05 13.06 14.77
N ARG A 527 -6.05 13.44 13.97
CA ARG A 527 -6.57 14.82 13.89
C ARG A 527 -7.13 15.29 15.23
N ARG A 528 -7.98 14.50 15.88
CA ARG A 528 -8.50 14.81 17.22
C ARG A 528 -7.39 14.95 18.27
N SER A 529 -6.38 14.07 18.22
CA SER A 529 -5.23 14.15 19.12
C SER A 529 -4.46 15.46 18.95
N ARG A 530 -4.27 15.93 17.71
CA ARG A 530 -3.60 17.22 17.44
C ARG A 530 -4.42 18.41 17.93
N GLU A 531 -5.72 18.41 17.69
CA GLU A 531 -6.63 19.46 18.18
C GLU A 531 -6.60 19.57 19.71
N LEU A 532 -6.58 18.44 20.42
CA LEU A 532 -6.47 18.42 21.88
C LEU A 532 -5.13 18.96 22.39
N LEU A 533 -4.02 18.64 21.71
CA LEU A 533 -2.70 19.18 22.04
C LEU A 533 -2.63 20.69 21.82
N GLN A 534 -3.18 21.19 20.70
CA GLN A 534 -3.26 22.62 20.42
C GLN A 534 -4.09 23.37 21.46
N ARG A 535 -5.26 22.83 21.85
CA ARG A 535 -6.10 23.39 22.92
C ARG A 535 -5.40 23.41 24.27
N ARG A 536 -4.61 22.38 24.59
CA ARG A 536 -3.81 22.31 25.82
C ARG A 536 -2.65 23.32 25.86
N GLN A 537 -2.14 23.75 24.71
CA GLN A 537 -1.08 24.75 24.62
C GLN A 537 -1.60 26.20 24.60
N GLN A 538 -2.89 26.42 24.30
CA GLN A 538 -3.55 27.73 24.30
C GLN A 538 -3.91 28.40 25.66
N PRO A 539 -3.80 27.81 26.88
CA PRO A 539 -4.28 28.49 28.10
C PRO A 539 -3.33 29.56 28.72
N THR A 540 -2.44 30.20 27.95
CA THR A 540 -1.48 31.18 28.52
C THR A 540 -1.52 32.58 27.90
N GLN A 541 -2.25 32.83 26.80
CA GLN A 541 -2.32 34.18 26.21
C GLN A 541 -3.50 35.03 26.70
N GLU A 542 -4.61 34.44 27.17
CA GLU A 542 -5.75 35.23 27.67
C GLU A 542 -5.58 35.77 29.09
N ARG A 543 -4.69 35.18 29.92
CA ARG A 543 -4.38 35.69 31.27
C ARG A 543 -3.39 36.86 31.29
N ARG A 544 -2.82 37.25 30.15
CA ARG A 544 -1.92 38.43 30.04
C ARG A 544 -2.60 39.68 29.46
N ARG A 545 -3.90 39.62 29.16
CA ARG A 545 -4.70 40.79 28.74
C ARG A 545 -5.60 41.34 29.85
N THR A 546 -5.52 40.79 31.04
CA THR A 546 -6.22 41.26 32.24
C THR A 546 -5.23 41.40 33.39
N PHE A 547 -4.29 42.33 33.26
CA PHE A 547 -3.63 42.99 34.39
C PHE A 547 -3.08 44.35 33.93
#